data_AF-A0A654TZD7-F1
#
_entry.id   AF-A0A654TZD7-F1
#
_cell.length_a   1.000
_cell.length_b   1.000
_cell.length_c   1.000
_cell.angle_alpha   90.00
_cell.angle_beta   90.00
_cell.angle_gamma   90.00
#
_symmetry.space_group_name_H-M   'P 1'
#
loop_
_entity.id
_entity.type
_entity.pdbx_description
1 polymer ?
#
loop_
_entity_poly.entity_id
_entity_poly.type
_entity_poly.pdbx_seq_one_letter_code
_entity_poly.pdbx_strand_id
1 'polypeptide(L)'
;MAIAFGDLGMANTTVIAVSPLDRGWTLYAHRPARGIGISECTKTTPTAHVWEALRTLHDQQISHGDLCSAEITVDNGAVLFGGFGEAEYGATDAQLQSDLAQLLVTTSALYDAEAAVTAAIDTFGKQAILAASRRLTKSAVPKRIRESITDPNAVIASTRAEVMRQTGADQIKAETITRFSRGQLIQLVLIGALVYVAYPFISTVPTFFSQLRTANWWWALLGLAVSALTYVGAAAALWACADGLVGFWKLSIMQVANTFAATTTPAGVGGLALSTRFLQKGGLTAVRATAAVALQQSVQVIVHLVLLILFSALAGTSTDLSHFVPNATVLYLIAGVALGIVGTFLFVPKLRRWLATAVRPKLREVTNDLIALAREPKRLALIVLGCAGTTLGAALALWASIEAFGGGTTFVTVTVVTMVGGTLASAAPTPGGVGAVEAALIGGLAAFGVPAALGVPSVLLYRLLTCWLPVFAGWQVMHWLTRHEMI
;
A
#
# COMPACT_ATOMS: atom_id res chain seq x y z
N MET A 1 -27.55 -18.53 -20.48
CA MET A 1 -26.39 -18.55 -21.39
C MET A 1 -26.36 -19.75 -22.32
N ALA A 2 -26.46 -21.00 -21.84
CA ALA A 2 -26.43 -22.18 -22.70
C ALA A 2 -27.37 -22.14 -23.93
N ILE A 3 -28.59 -21.60 -23.76
CA ILE A 3 -29.54 -21.40 -24.87
C ILE A 3 -29.00 -20.39 -25.89
N ALA A 4 -28.53 -19.22 -25.45
CA ALA A 4 -27.96 -18.19 -26.33
C ALA A 4 -26.74 -18.68 -27.10
N PHE A 5 -25.85 -19.46 -26.47
CA PHE A 5 -24.73 -20.10 -27.16
C PHE A 5 -25.23 -21.17 -28.16
N GLY A 6 -26.29 -21.90 -27.81
CA GLY A 6 -26.92 -22.89 -28.67
C GLY A 6 -27.54 -22.28 -29.92
N ASP A 7 -28.21 -21.13 -29.79
CA ASP A 7 -28.81 -20.39 -30.90
C ASP A 7 -27.75 -19.86 -31.89
N LEU A 8 -26.54 -19.58 -31.40
CA LEU A 8 -25.38 -19.24 -32.22
C LEU A 8 -24.66 -20.46 -32.83
N GLY A 9 -25.10 -21.68 -32.49
CA GLY A 9 -24.43 -22.91 -32.91
C GLY A 9 -23.08 -23.14 -32.22
N MET A 10 -22.80 -22.44 -31.12
CA MET A 10 -21.50 -22.43 -30.43
C MET A 10 -21.51 -23.22 -29.11
N ALA A 11 -22.63 -23.85 -28.75
CA ALA A 11 -22.73 -24.66 -27.54
C ALA A 11 -22.36 -26.13 -27.80
N ASN A 12 -21.50 -26.69 -26.95
CA ASN A 12 -21.18 -28.13 -26.98
C ASN A 12 -22.26 -28.99 -26.33
N THR A 13 -23.17 -28.39 -25.56
CA THR A 13 -24.30 -29.06 -24.92
C THR A 13 -25.63 -28.52 -25.45
N THR A 14 -26.67 -29.34 -25.37
CA THR A 14 -28.04 -28.92 -25.72
C THR A 14 -28.90 -28.96 -24.48
N VAL A 15 -29.51 -27.83 -24.16
CA VAL A 15 -30.43 -27.70 -23.03
C VAL A 15 -31.68 -28.55 -23.30
N ILE A 16 -32.04 -29.39 -22.33
CA ILE A 16 -33.26 -30.19 -22.34
C ILE A 16 -34.34 -29.50 -21.52
N ALA A 17 -33.99 -29.07 -20.29
CA ALA A 17 -34.91 -28.39 -19.40
C ALA A 17 -34.15 -27.50 -18.42
N VAL A 18 -34.78 -26.36 -18.08
CA VAL A 18 -34.36 -25.47 -17.00
C VAL A 18 -35.57 -25.25 -16.11
N SER A 19 -35.45 -25.52 -14.82
CA SER A 19 -36.53 -25.26 -13.86
C SER A 19 -35.97 -24.67 -12.57
N PRO A 20 -36.59 -23.62 -12.01
CA PRO A 20 -36.29 -23.22 -10.65
C PRO A 20 -36.69 -24.34 -9.68
N LEU A 21 -35.96 -24.42 -8.57
CA LEU A 21 -36.22 -25.29 -7.43
C LEU A 21 -36.29 -24.42 -6.17
N ASP A 22 -36.81 -24.98 -5.07
CA ASP A 22 -36.84 -24.29 -3.78
C ASP A 22 -35.44 -23.86 -3.32
N ARG A 23 -35.40 -22.83 -2.46
CA ARG A 23 -34.16 -22.25 -1.88
C ARG A 23 -33.23 -21.59 -2.93
N GLY A 24 -33.77 -21.18 -4.06
CA GLY A 24 -33.04 -20.46 -5.11
C GLY A 24 -32.15 -21.34 -5.97
N TRP A 25 -32.40 -22.65 -5.99
CA TRP A 25 -31.66 -23.59 -6.85
C TRP A 25 -32.27 -23.63 -8.25
N THR A 26 -31.49 -24.08 -9.23
CA THR A 26 -31.95 -24.28 -10.61
C THR A 26 -31.55 -25.66 -11.09
N LEU A 27 -32.52 -26.45 -11.54
CA LEU A 27 -32.25 -27.69 -12.28
C LEU A 27 -31.88 -27.31 -13.71
N TYR A 28 -30.68 -27.70 -14.12
CA TYR A 28 -30.19 -27.57 -15.49
C TYR A 28 -29.94 -28.96 -16.08
N ALA A 29 -30.89 -29.45 -16.89
CA ALA A 29 -30.76 -30.72 -17.59
C ALA A 29 -30.30 -30.48 -19.02
N HIS A 30 -29.22 -31.14 -19.43
CA HIS A 30 -28.65 -31.00 -20.77
C HIS A 30 -28.13 -32.33 -21.29
N ARG A 31 -27.96 -32.44 -22.61
CA ARG A 31 -27.23 -33.56 -23.22
C ARG A 31 -25.74 -33.49 -22.88
N PRO A 32 -25.01 -34.63 -22.83
CA PRO A 32 -23.56 -34.63 -22.73
C PRO A 32 -22.90 -33.74 -23.79
N ALA A 33 -21.71 -33.22 -23.47
CA ALA A 33 -20.93 -32.43 -24.41
C ALA A 33 -20.66 -33.23 -25.70
N ARG A 34 -20.83 -32.57 -26.84
CA ARG A 34 -20.61 -33.13 -28.17
C ARG A 34 -19.21 -32.80 -28.67
N GLY A 35 -18.71 -33.61 -29.59
CA GLY A 35 -17.39 -33.46 -30.19
C GLY A 35 -16.26 -34.04 -29.35
N ILE A 36 -15.04 -33.86 -29.83
CA ILE A 36 -13.80 -34.31 -29.21
C ILE A 36 -13.18 -33.12 -28.47
N GLY A 37 -12.58 -33.33 -27.30
CA GLY A 37 -11.92 -32.24 -26.55
C GLY A 37 -10.77 -31.61 -27.33
N ILE A 38 -10.63 -30.29 -27.28
CA ILE A 38 -9.63 -29.54 -28.08
C ILE A 38 -8.20 -30.05 -27.88
N SER A 39 -7.87 -30.54 -26.69
CA SER A 39 -6.55 -31.09 -26.36
C SER A 39 -6.19 -32.35 -27.16
N GLU A 40 -7.18 -33.09 -27.64
CA GLU A 40 -6.98 -34.32 -28.41
C GLU A 40 -6.89 -34.06 -29.91
N CYS A 41 -7.36 -32.91 -30.38
CA CYS A 41 -7.44 -32.56 -31.81
C CYS A 41 -6.66 -31.30 -32.19
N THR A 42 -5.66 -30.89 -31.38
CA THR A 42 -4.79 -29.73 -31.69
C THR A 42 -4.06 -29.86 -33.02
N LYS A 43 -3.74 -31.08 -33.46
CA LYS A 43 -3.06 -31.31 -34.75
C LYS A 43 -3.97 -31.13 -35.97
N THR A 44 -5.28 -31.29 -35.79
CA THR A 44 -6.26 -31.26 -36.89
C THR A 44 -7.12 -30.00 -36.87
N THR A 45 -7.16 -29.29 -35.75
CA THR A 45 -7.96 -28.07 -35.58
C THR A 45 -7.04 -26.86 -35.58
N PRO A 46 -7.07 -25.99 -36.61
CA PRO A 46 -6.29 -24.76 -36.62
C PRO A 46 -6.66 -23.84 -35.45
N THR A 47 -5.66 -23.19 -34.85
CA THR A 47 -5.88 -22.22 -33.75
C THR A 47 -6.83 -21.09 -34.15
N ALA A 48 -6.82 -20.69 -35.43
CA ALA A 48 -7.70 -19.66 -35.98
C ALA A 48 -9.19 -19.97 -35.76
N HIS A 49 -9.63 -21.22 -35.92
CA HIS A 49 -11.04 -21.59 -35.73
C HIS A 49 -11.50 -21.39 -34.28
N VAL A 50 -10.61 -21.53 -33.30
CA VAL A 50 -10.93 -21.29 -31.88
C VAL A 50 -11.13 -19.79 -31.62
N TRP A 51 -10.30 -18.95 -32.24
CA TRP A 51 -10.42 -17.49 -32.13
C TRP A 51 -11.63 -16.94 -32.89
N GLU A 52 -11.91 -17.46 -34.08
CA GLU A 52 -13.12 -17.13 -34.86
C GLU A 52 -14.40 -17.51 -34.09
N ALA A 53 -14.36 -18.64 -33.38
CA ALA A 53 -15.46 -19.05 -32.54
C ALA A 53 -15.70 -18.07 -31.38
N LEU A 54 -14.65 -17.61 -30.71
CA LEU A 54 -14.76 -16.58 -29.68
C LEU A 54 -15.25 -15.24 -30.25
N ARG A 55 -14.79 -14.87 -31.46
CA ARG A 55 -15.23 -13.64 -32.13
C ARG A 55 -16.73 -13.64 -32.40
N THR A 56 -17.30 -14.78 -32.80
CA THR A 56 -18.75 -14.91 -33.00
C THR A 56 -19.54 -14.58 -31.72
N LEU A 57 -19.02 -14.93 -30.54
CA LEU A 57 -19.62 -14.57 -29.25
C LEU A 57 -19.46 -13.07 -28.95
N HIS A 58 -18.27 -12.53 -29.15
CA HIS A 58 -17.97 -11.12 -28.88
C HIS A 58 -18.74 -10.17 -29.81
N ASP A 59 -18.98 -10.56 -31.06
CA ASP A 59 -19.81 -9.83 -32.02
C ASP A 59 -21.27 -9.71 -31.54
N GLN A 60 -21.71 -10.61 -30.64
CA GLN A 60 -23.02 -10.57 -29.97
C GLN A 60 -22.95 -10.03 -28.53
N GLN A 61 -21.82 -9.43 -28.13
CA GLN A 61 -21.57 -8.92 -26.76
C GLN A 61 -21.73 -9.99 -25.67
N ILE A 62 -21.28 -11.21 -25.96
CA ILE A 62 -21.30 -12.33 -25.02
C ILE A 62 -19.88 -12.61 -24.53
N SER A 63 -19.69 -12.64 -23.21
CA SER A 63 -18.47 -13.18 -22.59
C SER A 63 -18.69 -14.61 -22.09
N HIS A 64 -17.68 -15.45 -22.22
CA HIS A 64 -17.64 -16.83 -21.75
C HIS A 64 -17.22 -16.96 -20.28
N GLY A 65 -16.20 -16.20 -19.84
CA GLY A 65 -15.77 -16.14 -18.43
C GLY A 65 -14.88 -17.29 -17.94
N ASP A 66 -14.97 -18.49 -18.52
CA ASP A 66 -14.11 -19.65 -18.18
C ASP A 66 -13.61 -20.44 -19.42
N LEU A 67 -12.74 -19.83 -20.24
CA LEU A 67 -12.22 -20.43 -21.47
C LEU A 67 -11.10 -21.47 -21.21
N CYS A 68 -11.42 -22.47 -20.40
CA CYS A 68 -10.58 -23.62 -20.09
C CYS A 68 -10.60 -24.64 -21.24
N SER A 69 -9.47 -25.29 -21.51
CA SER A 69 -9.38 -26.33 -22.56
C SER A 69 -10.38 -27.48 -22.36
N ALA A 70 -10.72 -27.80 -21.11
CA ALA A 70 -11.68 -28.86 -20.79
C ALA A 70 -13.12 -28.55 -21.24
N GLU A 71 -13.44 -27.27 -21.48
CA GLU A 71 -14.77 -26.82 -21.90
C GLU A 71 -14.84 -26.55 -23.41
N ILE A 72 -13.75 -26.75 -24.16
CA ILE A 72 -13.69 -26.51 -25.60
C ILE A 72 -13.67 -27.85 -26.31
N THR A 73 -14.65 -28.07 -27.19
CA THR A 73 -14.74 -29.29 -28.02
C THR A 73 -14.80 -28.94 -29.50
N VAL A 74 -14.51 -29.92 -30.34
CA VAL A 74 -14.56 -29.80 -31.80
C VAL A 74 -15.45 -30.90 -32.36
N ASP A 75 -16.48 -30.51 -33.10
CA ASP A 75 -17.42 -31.42 -33.76
C ASP A 75 -17.52 -31.09 -35.26
N ASN A 76 -17.17 -32.03 -36.13
CA ASN A 76 -17.12 -31.84 -37.59
C ASN A 76 -16.36 -30.58 -38.04
N GLY A 77 -15.29 -30.23 -37.33
CA GLY A 77 -14.47 -29.04 -37.60
C GLY A 77 -14.97 -27.73 -37.00
N ALA A 78 -16.18 -27.70 -36.41
CA ALA A 78 -16.70 -26.56 -35.69
C ALA A 78 -16.23 -26.58 -34.22
N VAL A 79 -15.73 -25.44 -33.74
CA VAL A 79 -15.31 -25.26 -32.34
C VAL A 79 -16.53 -24.86 -31.50
N LEU A 80 -16.77 -25.60 -30.42
CA LEU A 80 -17.90 -25.43 -29.52
C LEU A 80 -17.40 -25.18 -28.08
N PHE A 81 -18.16 -24.41 -27.33
CA PHE A 81 -17.88 -24.04 -25.95
C PHE A 81 -18.87 -24.69 -24.96
N GLY A 82 -18.38 -25.01 -23.76
CA GLY A 82 -19.12 -25.54 -22.62
C GLY A 82 -19.01 -24.63 -21.39
N GLY A 83 -19.22 -25.16 -20.19
CA GLY A 83 -18.89 -24.43 -18.96
C GLY A 83 -19.54 -23.06 -18.77
N PHE A 84 -20.80 -22.87 -19.18
CA PHE A 84 -21.49 -21.55 -19.20
C PHE A 84 -21.83 -20.94 -17.82
N GLY A 85 -21.20 -21.38 -16.74
CA GLY A 85 -21.48 -20.91 -15.38
C GLY A 85 -21.06 -19.46 -15.12
N GLU A 86 -20.00 -19.01 -15.79
CA GLU A 86 -19.44 -17.64 -15.68
C GLU A 86 -19.73 -16.80 -16.93
N ALA A 87 -20.56 -17.31 -17.85
CA ALA A 87 -20.88 -16.61 -19.08
C ALA A 87 -21.89 -15.48 -18.82
N GLU A 88 -21.75 -14.37 -19.53
CA GLU A 88 -22.61 -13.20 -19.41
C GLU A 88 -23.02 -12.66 -20.78
N TYR A 89 -24.25 -12.13 -20.86
CA TYR A 89 -24.79 -11.44 -22.04
C TYR A 89 -24.80 -9.93 -21.77
N GLY A 90 -24.40 -9.11 -22.75
CA GLY A 90 -24.21 -7.67 -22.55
C GLY A 90 -22.90 -7.36 -21.83
N ALA A 91 -21.86 -8.16 -22.11
CA ALA A 91 -20.57 -8.09 -21.45
C ALA A 91 -19.87 -6.75 -21.68
N THR A 92 -19.24 -6.22 -20.62
CA THR A 92 -18.40 -5.03 -20.68
C THR A 92 -17.10 -5.27 -21.45
N ASP A 93 -16.46 -4.22 -21.95
CA ASP A 93 -15.13 -4.30 -22.58
C ASP A 93 -14.10 -5.01 -21.68
N ALA A 94 -14.19 -4.83 -20.37
CA ALA A 94 -13.32 -5.48 -19.39
C ALA A 94 -13.53 -7.00 -19.32
N GLN A 95 -14.77 -7.48 -19.52
CA GLN A 95 -15.09 -8.91 -19.56
C GLN A 95 -14.61 -9.52 -20.89
N LEU A 96 -14.88 -8.87 -22.01
CA LEU A 96 -14.40 -9.30 -23.33
C LEU A 96 -12.86 -9.35 -23.36
N GLN A 97 -12.17 -8.36 -22.79
CA GLN A 97 -10.71 -8.39 -22.66
C GLN A 97 -10.21 -9.50 -21.74
N SER A 98 -10.97 -9.87 -20.71
CA SER A 98 -10.64 -11.02 -19.85
C SER A 98 -10.72 -12.32 -20.63
N ASP A 99 -11.73 -12.51 -21.47
CA ASP A 99 -11.87 -13.69 -22.32
C ASP A 99 -10.73 -13.81 -23.34
N LEU A 100 -10.35 -12.71 -24.00
CA LEU A 100 -9.17 -12.70 -24.86
C LEU A 100 -7.90 -13.13 -24.10
N ALA A 101 -7.70 -12.63 -22.88
CA ALA A 101 -6.55 -13.01 -22.06
C ALA A 101 -6.60 -14.49 -21.62
N GLN A 102 -7.79 -15.00 -21.28
CA GLN A 102 -7.98 -16.41 -20.95
C GLN A 102 -7.68 -17.31 -22.15
N LEU A 103 -8.23 -16.99 -23.32
CA LEU A 103 -8.03 -17.78 -24.52
C LEU A 103 -6.58 -17.73 -24.98
N LEU A 104 -5.91 -16.57 -24.89
CA LEU A 104 -4.46 -16.46 -25.14
C LEU A 104 -3.66 -17.46 -24.31
N VAL A 105 -3.96 -17.60 -23.01
CA VAL A 105 -3.27 -18.56 -22.14
C VAL A 105 -3.61 -20.00 -22.53
N THR A 106 -4.88 -20.30 -22.77
CA THR A 106 -5.34 -21.64 -23.13
C THR A 106 -4.76 -22.10 -24.47
N THR A 107 -4.84 -21.28 -25.53
CA THR A 107 -4.30 -21.65 -26.84
C THR A 107 -2.77 -21.66 -26.86
N SER A 108 -2.10 -20.80 -26.10
CA SER A 108 -0.63 -20.83 -25.98
C SER A 108 -0.12 -22.09 -25.27
N ALA A 109 -0.91 -22.64 -24.34
CA ALA A 109 -0.61 -23.92 -23.70
C ALA A 109 -0.87 -25.14 -24.61
N LEU A 110 -1.86 -25.04 -25.52
CA LEU A 110 -2.28 -26.14 -26.40
C LEU A 110 -1.48 -26.25 -27.70
N TYR A 111 -1.13 -25.11 -28.31
CA TYR A 111 -0.48 -25.04 -29.62
C TYR A 111 0.96 -24.56 -29.45
N ASP A 112 1.12 -23.27 -29.18
CA ASP A 112 2.32 -22.56 -28.75
C ASP A 112 1.96 -21.06 -28.69
N ALA A 113 2.84 -20.23 -28.12
CA ALA A 113 2.58 -18.80 -27.99
C ALA A 113 2.53 -18.07 -29.34
N GLU A 114 3.32 -18.47 -30.33
CA GLU A 114 3.42 -17.78 -31.62
C GLU A 114 2.17 -18.00 -32.46
N ALA A 115 1.71 -19.24 -32.62
CA ALA A 115 0.49 -19.59 -33.31
C ALA A 115 -0.74 -18.99 -32.61
N ALA A 116 -0.78 -19.01 -31.28
CA ALA A 116 -1.86 -18.42 -30.49
C ALA A 116 -1.98 -16.90 -30.69
N VAL A 117 -0.87 -16.17 -30.56
CA VAL A 117 -0.87 -14.71 -30.68
C VAL A 117 -1.13 -14.27 -32.12
N THR A 118 -0.59 -14.99 -33.11
CA THR A 118 -0.84 -14.71 -34.54
C THR A 118 -2.34 -14.82 -34.85
N ALA A 119 -2.96 -15.96 -34.51
CA ALA A 119 -4.38 -16.18 -34.74
C ALA A 119 -5.27 -15.15 -33.98
N ALA A 120 -4.88 -14.78 -32.76
CA ALA A 120 -5.58 -13.76 -31.99
C ALA A 120 -5.52 -12.37 -32.65
N ILE A 121 -4.34 -11.98 -33.14
CA ILE A 121 -4.12 -10.70 -33.84
C ILE A 121 -4.88 -10.66 -35.16
N ASP A 122 -4.86 -11.75 -35.93
CA ASP A 122 -5.57 -11.83 -37.22
C ASP A 122 -7.08 -11.72 -37.03
N THR A 123 -7.61 -12.25 -35.91
CA THR A 123 -9.05 -12.28 -35.64
C THR A 123 -9.58 -10.97 -35.02
N PHE A 124 -8.89 -10.43 -34.02
CA PHE A 124 -9.34 -9.29 -33.20
C PHE A 124 -8.54 -7.99 -33.41
N GLY A 125 -7.42 -8.07 -34.12
CA GLY A 125 -6.53 -6.94 -34.37
C GLY A 125 -5.53 -6.67 -33.25
N LYS A 126 -4.41 -6.03 -33.61
CA LYS A 126 -3.27 -5.77 -32.71
C LYS A 126 -3.66 -4.96 -31.47
N GLN A 127 -4.53 -3.96 -31.60
CA GLN A 127 -4.90 -3.07 -30.48
C GLN A 127 -5.70 -3.80 -29.41
N ALA A 128 -6.66 -4.65 -29.80
CA ALA A 128 -7.48 -5.41 -28.86
C ALA A 128 -6.62 -6.42 -28.08
N ILE A 129 -5.73 -7.14 -28.78
CA ILE A 129 -4.81 -8.08 -28.14
C ILE A 129 -3.83 -7.37 -27.21
N LEU A 130 -3.31 -6.19 -27.60
CA LEU A 130 -2.45 -5.39 -26.73
C LEU A 130 -3.20 -4.92 -25.47
N ALA A 131 -4.46 -4.53 -25.57
CA ALA A 131 -5.29 -4.17 -24.41
C ALA A 131 -5.51 -5.37 -23.49
N ALA A 132 -5.93 -6.51 -24.04
CA ALA A 132 -6.14 -7.75 -23.30
C ALA A 132 -4.86 -8.28 -22.64
N SER A 133 -3.69 -8.07 -23.26
CA SER A 133 -2.39 -8.54 -22.73
C SER A 133 -2.04 -7.96 -21.36
N ARG A 134 -2.63 -6.81 -20.98
CA ARG A 134 -2.48 -6.21 -19.65
C ARG A 134 -3.05 -7.10 -18.54
N ARG A 135 -3.98 -7.99 -18.90
CA ARG A 135 -4.64 -8.99 -18.04
C ARG A 135 -3.95 -10.36 -18.09
N LEU A 136 -2.84 -10.53 -18.81
CA LEU A 136 -1.98 -11.70 -18.71
C LEU A 136 -1.16 -11.66 -17.41
N THR A 137 -1.85 -11.88 -16.29
CA THR A 137 -1.27 -11.93 -14.94
C THR A 137 -1.86 -13.09 -14.16
N LYS A 138 -1.10 -13.62 -13.19
CA LYS A 138 -1.56 -14.71 -12.32
C LYS A 138 -2.87 -14.40 -11.59
N SER A 139 -3.13 -13.13 -11.27
CA SER A 139 -4.34 -12.68 -10.57
C SER A 139 -5.57 -12.57 -11.46
N ALA A 140 -5.38 -12.29 -12.76
CA ALA A 140 -6.46 -12.10 -13.71
C ALA A 140 -6.87 -13.40 -14.40
N VAL A 141 -5.94 -14.35 -14.59
CA VAL A 141 -6.25 -15.67 -15.15
C VAL A 141 -6.96 -16.56 -14.11
N PRO A 142 -8.17 -17.08 -14.41
CA PRO A 142 -8.92 -17.98 -13.54
C PRO A 142 -8.10 -19.15 -13.00
N LYS A 143 -8.42 -19.57 -11.76
CA LYS A 143 -7.72 -20.67 -11.09
C LYS A 143 -7.83 -21.97 -11.87
N ARG A 144 -9.00 -22.25 -12.46
CA ARG A 144 -9.27 -23.46 -13.24
C ARG A 144 -8.34 -23.59 -14.45
N ILE A 145 -8.17 -22.51 -15.22
CA ILE A 145 -7.22 -22.44 -16.34
C ILE A 145 -5.76 -22.61 -15.87
N ARG A 146 -5.40 -22.01 -14.72
CA ARG A 146 -4.04 -22.18 -14.18
C ARG A 146 -3.76 -23.59 -13.69
N GLU A 147 -4.77 -24.33 -13.24
CA GLU A 147 -4.63 -25.72 -12.76
C GLU A 147 -4.63 -26.73 -13.91
N SER A 148 -5.17 -26.38 -15.08
CA SER A 148 -5.12 -27.22 -16.27
C SER A 148 -3.78 -27.15 -17.03
N ILE A 149 -2.82 -26.34 -16.55
CA ILE A 149 -1.53 -26.09 -17.21
C ILE A 149 -0.40 -26.47 -16.25
N THR A 150 0.61 -27.20 -16.73
CA THR A 150 1.75 -27.65 -15.92
C THR A 150 2.57 -26.51 -15.33
N ASP A 151 2.91 -25.49 -16.13
CA ASP A 151 3.57 -24.26 -15.66
C ASP A 151 2.84 -23.00 -16.18
N PRO A 152 1.79 -22.54 -15.47
CA PRO A 152 1.01 -21.40 -15.92
C PRO A 152 1.80 -20.09 -15.92
N ASN A 153 2.83 -19.94 -15.08
CA ASN A 153 3.61 -18.71 -15.04
C ASN A 153 4.52 -18.61 -16.27
N ALA A 154 5.13 -19.72 -16.68
CA ALA A 154 5.92 -19.79 -17.90
C ALA A 154 5.06 -19.49 -19.14
N VAL A 155 3.87 -20.09 -19.25
CA VAL A 155 2.96 -19.84 -20.38
C VAL A 155 2.50 -18.38 -20.40
N ILE A 156 2.11 -17.80 -19.26
CA ILE A 156 1.72 -16.38 -19.19
C ILE A 156 2.89 -15.47 -19.62
N ALA A 157 4.12 -15.78 -19.19
CA ALA A 157 5.30 -14.99 -19.52
C ALA A 157 5.67 -15.10 -21.00
N SER A 158 5.67 -16.30 -21.58
CA SER A 158 5.97 -16.52 -23.01
C SER A 158 4.92 -15.87 -23.91
N THR A 159 3.63 -16.02 -23.57
CA THR A 159 2.52 -15.38 -24.30
C THR A 159 2.67 -13.86 -24.28
N ARG A 160 3.02 -13.26 -23.13
CA ARG A 160 3.23 -11.82 -23.02
C ARG A 160 4.41 -11.34 -23.85
N ALA A 161 5.52 -12.06 -23.83
CA ALA A 161 6.69 -11.75 -24.64
C ALA A 161 6.36 -11.80 -26.14
N GLU A 162 5.55 -12.78 -26.55
CA GLU A 162 5.15 -12.95 -27.93
C GLU A 162 4.18 -11.87 -28.42
N VAL A 163 3.22 -11.45 -27.57
CA VAL A 163 2.39 -10.27 -27.86
C VAL A 163 3.25 -9.04 -28.06
N MET A 164 4.26 -8.81 -27.22
CA MET A 164 5.19 -7.68 -27.39
C MET A 164 5.93 -7.75 -28.72
N ARG A 165 6.44 -8.93 -29.08
CA ARG A 165 7.17 -9.18 -30.33
C ARG A 165 6.34 -8.85 -31.57
N GLN A 166 5.09 -9.34 -31.65
CA GLN A 166 4.25 -9.18 -32.84
C GLN A 166 3.53 -7.82 -32.93
N THR A 167 3.30 -7.17 -31.79
CA THR A 167 2.64 -5.84 -31.75
C THR A 167 3.63 -4.67 -31.82
N GLY A 168 4.93 -4.91 -31.57
CA GLY A 168 5.95 -3.87 -31.54
C GLY A 168 5.88 -2.97 -30.30
N ALA A 169 5.28 -3.45 -29.21
CA ALA A 169 5.14 -2.69 -27.97
C ALA A 169 6.37 -2.87 -27.07
N ASP A 170 7.01 -1.76 -26.68
CA ASP A 170 8.22 -1.78 -25.84
C ASP A 170 7.96 -2.31 -24.42
N GLN A 171 6.77 -2.05 -23.85
CA GLN A 171 6.36 -2.58 -22.53
C GLN A 171 4.83 -2.68 -22.39
N ILE A 172 4.34 -3.83 -21.91
CA ILE A 172 2.95 -3.99 -21.44
C ILE A 172 2.90 -3.62 -19.95
N LYS A 173 2.11 -2.63 -19.55
CA LYS A 173 1.86 -2.32 -18.13
C LYS A 173 0.80 -3.27 -17.59
N ALA A 174 1.16 -4.13 -16.63
CA ALA A 174 0.20 -5.06 -16.02
C ALA A 174 -0.91 -4.29 -15.29
N GLU A 175 -2.17 -4.58 -15.61
CA GLU A 175 -3.31 -4.03 -14.90
C GLU A 175 -3.49 -4.84 -13.61
N THR A 176 -3.31 -4.20 -12.45
CA THR A 176 -3.41 -4.89 -11.16
C THR A 176 -4.89 -4.99 -10.80
N ILE A 177 -5.53 -6.09 -11.19
CA ILE A 177 -6.88 -6.42 -10.70
C ILE A 177 -6.75 -6.75 -9.21
N THR A 178 -7.02 -5.77 -8.35
CA THR A 178 -6.94 -5.91 -6.89
C THR A 178 -8.13 -6.72 -6.38
N ARG A 179 -8.01 -8.05 -6.33
CA ARG A 179 -8.81 -8.87 -5.40
C ARG A 179 -8.14 -8.84 -4.02
N PHE A 180 -8.95 -8.79 -2.96
CA PHE A 180 -8.52 -8.69 -1.56
C PHE A 180 -7.31 -9.59 -1.25
N SER A 181 -6.15 -8.99 -1.03
CA SER A 181 -4.94 -9.68 -0.61
C SER A 181 -5.02 -10.03 0.88
N ARG A 182 -4.29 -11.07 1.31
CA ARG A 182 -4.15 -11.41 2.75
C ARG A 182 -3.65 -10.22 3.59
N GLY A 183 -2.85 -9.34 2.99
CA GLY A 183 -2.41 -8.09 3.61
C GLY A 183 -3.56 -7.11 3.84
N GLN A 184 -4.51 -7.00 2.90
CA GLN A 184 -5.72 -6.19 3.09
C GLN A 184 -6.65 -6.78 4.17
N LEU A 185 -6.71 -8.10 4.33
CA LEU A 185 -7.47 -8.73 5.42
C LEU A 185 -6.84 -8.41 6.79
N ILE A 186 -5.52 -8.54 6.92
CA ILE A 186 -4.80 -8.17 8.15
C ILE A 186 -4.99 -6.68 8.43
N GLN A 187 -4.90 -5.83 7.41
CA GLN A 187 -5.13 -4.39 7.53
C GLN A 187 -6.56 -4.09 7.98
N LEU A 188 -7.56 -4.78 7.42
CA LEU A 188 -8.97 -4.64 7.81
C LEU A 188 -9.20 -5.06 9.27
N VAL A 189 -8.60 -6.18 9.71
CA VAL A 189 -8.67 -6.64 11.11
C VAL A 189 -8.01 -5.64 12.04
N LEU A 190 -6.85 -5.08 11.67
CA LEU A 190 -6.16 -4.07 12.47
C LEU A 190 -6.92 -2.75 12.53
N ILE A 191 -7.56 -2.33 11.43
CA ILE A 191 -8.49 -1.19 11.43
C ILE A 191 -9.70 -1.47 12.33
N GLY A 192 -10.29 -2.67 12.25
CA GLY A 192 -11.41 -3.07 13.11
C GLY A 192 -11.04 -3.07 14.60
N ALA A 193 -9.87 -3.64 14.95
CA ALA A 193 -9.33 -3.60 16.32
C ALA A 193 -9.08 -2.17 16.79
N LEU A 194 -8.58 -1.31 15.90
CA LEU A 194 -8.36 0.09 16.20
C LEU A 194 -9.67 0.85 16.44
N VAL A 195 -10.69 0.64 15.60
CA VAL A 195 -12.01 1.24 15.77
C VAL A 195 -12.65 0.79 17.09
N TYR A 196 -12.49 -0.48 17.46
CA TYR A 196 -12.94 -1.00 18.76
C TYR A 196 -12.24 -0.30 19.93
N VAL A 197 -10.91 -0.12 19.87
CA VAL A 197 -10.14 0.64 20.87
C VAL A 197 -10.51 2.13 20.85
N ALA A 198 -10.87 2.67 19.68
CA ALA A 198 -11.24 4.07 19.49
C ALA A 198 -12.68 4.40 19.93
N TYR A 199 -13.58 3.41 19.92
CA TYR A 199 -15.01 3.56 20.21
C TYR A 199 -15.31 4.22 21.57
N PRO A 200 -14.63 3.88 22.68
CA PRO A 200 -14.78 4.57 23.96
C PRO A 200 -14.41 6.06 23.93
N PHE A 201 -13.65 6.52 22.93
CA PHE A 201 -13.30 7.93 22.79
C PHE A 201 -14.34 8.73 22.00
N ILE A 202 -15.21 8.07 21.23
CA ILE A 202 -16.31 8.75 20.52
C ILE A 202 -17.34 9.32 21.52
N SER A 203 -17.60 8.60 22.62
CA SER A 203 -18.50 9.05 23.68
C SER A 203 -17.96 10.24 24.48
N THR A 204 -16.67 10.58 24.37
CA THR A 204 -16.04 11.75 25.03
C THR A 204 -15.93 12.98 24.12
N VAL A 205 -16.35 12.89 22.84
CA VAL A 205 -16.38 14.01 21.89
C VAL A 205 -17.25 15.19 22.36
N PRO A 206 -18.46 15.00 22.94
CA PRO A 206 -19.23 16.12 23.47
C PRO A 206 -18.50 16.86 24.60
N THR A 207 -17.77 16.12 25.44
CA THR A 207 -16.94 16.67 26.51
C THR A 207 -15.78 17.48 25.94
N PHE A 208 -15.13 17.02 24.86
CA PHE A 208 -14.10 17.77 24.14
C PHE A 208 -14.61 19.15 23.65
N PHE A 209 -15.78 19.20 23.01
CA PHE A 209 -16.34 20.47 22.55
C PHE A 209 -16.70 21.42 23.70
N SER A 210 -17.17 20.89 24.83
CA SER A 210 -17.43 21.70 26.02
C SER A 210 -16.14 22.26 26.64
N GLN A 211 -15.07 21.46 26.68
CA GLN A 211 -13.74 21.82 27.21
C GLN A 211 -12.98 22.78 26.29
N LEU A 212 -13.24 22.74 24.97
CA LEU A 212 -12.63 23.69 24.02
C LEU A 212 -12.95 25.15 24.36
N ARG A 213 -14.12 25.40 24.98
CA ARG A 213 -14.53 26.74 25.41
C ARG A 213 -13.71 27.27 26.58
N THR A 214 -13.15 26.37 27.40
CA THR A 214 -12.32 26.73 28.56
C THR A 214 -10.83 26.64 28.26
N ALA A 215 -10.46 26.25 27.03
CA ALA A 215 -9.07 26.13 26.62
C ALA A 215 -8.39 27.50 26.53
N ASN A 216 -7.16 27.59 27.00
CA ASN A 216 -6.35 28.79 26.83
C ASN A 216 -5.75 28.83 25.42
N TRP A 217 -6.30 29.69 24.57
CA TRP A 217 -5.93 29.81 23.17
C TRP A 217 -4.50 30.29 22.93
N TRP A 218 -3.85 30.93 23.90
CA TRP A 218 -2.43 31.32 23.75
C TRP A 218 -1.51 30.10 23.70
N TRP A 219 -1.81 29.09 24.50
CA TRP A 219 -1.08 27.81 24.45
C TRP A 219 -1.38 27.03 23.17
N ALA A 220 -2.62 27.07 22.69
CA ALA A 220 -2.97 26.51 21.38
C ALA A 220 -2.23 27.21 20.22
N LEU A 221 -2.10 28.54 20.28
CA LEU A 221 -1.35 29.32 19.30
C LEU A 221 0.15 29.05 19.38
N LEU A 222 0.71 28.88 20.57
CA LEU A 222 2.08 28.41 20.75
C LEU A 222 2.26 27.03 20.12
N GLY A 223 1.37 26.08 20.39
CA GLY A 223 1.38 24.76 19.79
C GLY A 223 1.33 24.81 18.25
N LEU A 224 0.50 25.69 17.69
CA LEU A 224 0.42 25.92 16.25
C LEU A 224 1.73 26.48 15.68
N ALA A 225 2.32 27.48 16.35
CA ALA A 225 3.57 28.10 15.93
C ALA A 225 4.74 27.09 15.99
N VAL A 226 4.82 26.31 17.06
CA VAL A 226 5.81 25.23 17.21
C VAL A 226 5.62 24.18 16.11
N SER A 227 4.37 23.76 15.86
CA SER A 227 4.05 22.83 14.77
C SER A 227 4.52 23.36 13.42
N ALA A 228 4.23 24.63 13.10
CA ALA A 228 4.69 25.25 11.87
C ALA A 228 6.22 25.29 11.76
N LEU A 229 6.91 25.54 12.87
CA LEU A 229 8.38 25.57 12.92
C LEU A 229 9.00 24.19 12.65
N THR A 230 8.30 23.09 12.97
CA THR A 230 8.79 21.74 12.65
C THR A 230 8.99 21.54 11.14
N TYR A 231 8.18 22.15 10.28
CA TYR A 231 8.37 22.08 8.82
C TYR A 231 9.66 22.76 8.38
N VAL A 232 10.03 23.85 9.05
CA VAL A 232 11.30 24.55 8.81
C VAL A 232 12.47 23.67 9.25
N GLY A 233 12.37 23.01 10.40
CA GLY A 233 13.38 22.04 10.87
C GLY A 233 13.54 20.84 9.92
N ALA A 234 12.43 20.26 9.48
CA ALA A 234 12.42 19.17 8.51
C ALA A 234 12.99 19.61 7.16
N ALA A 235 12.71 20.83 6.71
CA ALA A 235 13.27 21.40 5.50
C ALA A 235 14.78 21.66 5.66
N ALA A 236 15.24 22.20 6.78
CA ALA A 236 16.66 22.42 7.04
C ALA A 236 17.47 21.12 7.00
N ALA A 237 16.94 20.06 7.62
CA ALA A 237 17.59 18.74 7.58
C ALA A 237 17.67 18.19 6.15
N LEU A 238 16.55 18.21 5.40
CA LEU A 238 16.54 17.73 4.01
C LEU A 238 17.41 18.59 3.08
N TRP A 239 17.40 19.92 3.28
CA TRP A 239 18.18 20.88 2.50
C TRP A 239 19.69 20.64 2.69
N ALA A 240 20.13 20.41 3.93
CA ALA A 240 21.51 20.02 4.20
C ALA A 240 21.84 18.64 3.60
N CYS A 241 20.94 17.66 3.68
CA CYS A 241 21.16 16.37 3.00
C CYS A 241 21.29 16.53 1.47
N ALA A 242 20.60 17.50 0.87
CA ALA A 242 20.63 17.78 -0.57
C ALA A 242 21.73 18.79 -0.99
N ASP A 243 22.72 19.06 -0.13
CA ASP A 243 23.83 20.00 -0.40
C ASP A 243 23.39 21.43 -0.79
N GLY A 244 22.20 21.83 -0.33
CA GLY A 244 21.65 23.16 -0.61
C GLY A 244 21.28 23.44 -2.06
N LEU A 245 21.23 22.41 -2.91
CA LEU A 245 20.97 22.52 -4.36
C LEU A 245 19.54 22.98 -4.69
N VAL A 246 18.62 22.89 -3.73
CA VAL A 246 17.23 23.35 -3.87
C VAL A 246 16.96 24.56 -2.99
N GLY A 247 16.06 25.45 -3.43
CA GLY A 247 15.69 26.63 -2.65
C GLY A 247 15.03 26.26 -1.33
N PHE A 248 15.60 26.73 -0.21
CA PHE A 248 15.14 26.42 1.16
C PHE A 248 13.64 26.69 1.35
N TRP A 249 13.15 27.86 0.94
CA TRP A 249 11.74 28.24 1.12
C TRP A 249 10.76 27.36 0.33
N LYS A 250 11.12 26.97 -0.89
CA LYS A 250 10.31 26.04 -1.68
C LYS A 250 10.28 24.66 -1.02
N LEU A 251 11.39 24.25 -0.42
CA LEU A 251 11.48 23.00 0.34
C LEU A 251 10.64 23.05 1.62
N SER A 252 10.62 24.17 2.34
CA SER A 252 9.75 24.38 3.51
C SER A 252 8.27 24.29 3.15
N ILE A 253 7.86 24.90 2.03
CA ILE A 253 6.49 24.78 1.49
C ILE A 253 6.21 23.31 1.13
N MET A 254 7.15 22.61 0.49
CA MET A 254 7.02 21.19 0.18
C MET A 254 6.80 20.33 1.44
N GLN A 255 7.45 20.64 2.57
CA GLN A 255 7.23 19.88 3.81
C GLN A 255 5.78 19.96 4.34
N VAL A 256 5.06 21.03 4.03
CA VAL A 256 3.62 21.11 4.34
C VAL A 256 2.84 20.12 3.47
N ALA A 257 3.11 20.06 2.16
CA ALA A 257 2.53 19.06 1.26
C ALA A 257 2.94 17.62 1.61
N ASN A 258 4.16 17.44 2.11
CA ASN A 258 4.68 16.16 2.59
C ASN A 258 3.84 15.59 3.73
N THR A 259 3.28 16.45 4.59
CA THR A 259 2.39 16.01 5.67
C THR A 259 1.12 15.35 5.11
N PHE A 260 0.51 15.94 4.08
CA PHE A 260 -0.63 15.33 3.39
C PHE A 260 -0.23 13.99 2.75
N ALA A 261 0.82 13.98 1.92
CA ALA A 261 1.25 12.78 1.20
C ALA A 261 1.67 11.63 2.15
N ALA A 262 2.35 11.93 3.26
CA ALA A 262 2.73 10.94 4.26
C ALA A 262 1.53 10.40 5.05
N THR A 263 0.53 11.24 5.31
CA THR A 263 -0.67 10.83 6.05
C THR A 263 -1.60 9.98 5.19
N THR A 264 -1.79 10.31 3.92
CA THR A 264 -2.73 9.60 3.04
C THR A 264 -2.19 8.28 2.48
N THR A 265 -0.90 8.00 2.64
CA THR A 265 -0.26 6.78 2.12
C THR A 265 0.12 5.81 3.24
N PRO A 266 -0.09 4.50 3.06
CA PRO A 266 0.33 3.50 4.04
C PRO A 266 1.83 3.61 4.34
N ALA A 267 2.20 3.52 5.62
CA ALA A 267 3.59 3.60 6.09
C ALA A 267 4.35 4.89 5.68
N GLY A 268 3.65 5.97 5.28
CA GLY A 268 4.26 7.25 4.95
C GLY A 268 5.06 7.28 3.64
N VAL A 269 4.96 6.22 2.81
CA VAL A 269 5.78 6.07 1.58
C VAL A 269 5.55 7.18 0.56
N GLY A 270 4.36 7.78 0.53
CA GLY A 270 4.03 8.91 -0.33
C GLY A 270 4.82 10.16 0.02
N GLY A 271 5.13 10.37 1.30
CA GLY A 271 5.97 11.49 1.71
C GLY A 271 7.43 11.34 1.24
N LEU A 272 7.98 10.12 1.34
CA LEU A 272 9.32 9.81 0.83
C LEU A 272 9.39 10.00 -0.70
N ALA A 273 8.36 9.53 -1.42
CA ALA A 273 8.24 9.68 -2.87
C ALA A 273 8.09 11.15 -3.28
N LEU A 274 7.30 11.93 -2.54
CA LEU A 274 7.14 13.37 -2.79
C LEU A 274 8.46 14.11 -2.59
N SER A 275 9.15 13.87 -1.47
CA SER A 275 10.42 14.51 -1.15
C SER A 275 11.49 14.19 -2.20
N THR A 276 11.58 12.93 -2.62
CA THR A 276 12.51 12.52 -3.70
C THR A 276 12.17 13.16 -5.04
N ARG A 277 10.89 13.18 -5.43
CA ARG A 277 10.45 13.76 -6.70
C ARG A 277 10.64 15.28 -6.74
N PHE A 278 10.40 15.98 -5.63
CA PHE A 278 10.68 17.40 -5.50
C PHE A 278 12.17 17.71 -5.70
N LEU A 279 13.07 16.93 -5.07
CA LEU A 279 14.52 17.08 -5.27
C LEU A 279 14.94 16.78 -6.72
N GLN A 280 14.33 15.80 -7.37
CA GLN A 280 14.60 15.49 -8.79
C GLN A 280 14.21 16.66 -9.70
N LYS A 281 13.03 17.24 -9.49
CA LYS A 281 12.58 18.46 -10.19
C LYS A 281 13.45 19.67 -9.88
N GLY A 282 14.10 19.68 -8.72
CA GLY A 282 15.14 20.64 -8.34
C GLY A 282 16.51 20.43 -9.02
N GLY A 283 16.68 19.42 -9.87
CA GLY A 283 17.90 19.18 -10.64
C GLY A 283 18.81 18.06 -10.10
N LEU A 284 18.43 17.38 -9.01
CA LEU A 284 19.18 16.22 -8.52
C LEU A 284 18.88 14.98 -9.37
N THR A 285 19.88 14.12 -9.57
CA THR A 285 19.65 12.79 -10.14
C THR A 285 18.80 11.94 -9.19
N ALA A 286 18.06 10.97 -9.73
CA ALA A 286 17.17 10.12 -8.92
C ALA A 286 17.90 9.41 -7.77
N VAL A 287 19.14 8.97 -8.00
CA VAL A 287 19.99 8.32 -6.99
C VAL A 287 20.35 9.31 -5.88
N ARG A 288 20.81 10.52 -6.21
CA ARG A 288 21.17 11.54 -5.21
C ARG A 288 19.98 12.01 -4.39
N ALA A 289 18.83 12.23 -5.03
CA ALA A 289 17.60 12.61 -4.35
C ALA A 289 17.16 11.53 -3.34
N THR A 290 17.21 10.25 -3.74
CA THR A 290 16.85 9.12 -2.87
C THR A 290 17.84 8.98 -1.72
N ALA A 291 19.14 9.13 -1.98
CA ALA A 291 20.19 9.11 -0.96
C ALA A 291 20.00 10.24 0.06
N ALA A 292 19.70 11.47 -0.38
CA ALA A 292 19.47 12.60 0.52
C ALA A 292 18.28 12.37 1.47
N VAL A 293 17.16 11.85 0.95
CA VAL A 293 15.98 11.50 1.76
C VAL A 293 16.32 10.34 2.72
N ALA A 294 17.02 9.31 2.25
CA ALA A 294 17.42 8.17 3.08
C ALA A 294 18.39 8.57 4.21
N LEU A 295 19.33 9.48 3.91
CA LEU A 295 20.26 10.02 4.89
C LEU A 295 19.52 10.84 5.95
N GLN A 296 18.59 11.71 5.54
CA GLN A 296 17.76 12.46 6.50
C GLN A 296 16.99 11.52 7.42
N GLN A 297 16.33 10.49 6.88
CA GLN A 297 15.56 9.53 7.68
C GLN A 297 16.47 8.73 8.64
N SER A 298 17.68 8.37 8.19
CA SER A 298 18.65 7.68 9.03
C SER A 298 19.07 8.54 10.22
N VAL A 299 19.41 9.82 9.98
CA VAL A 299 19.76 10.76 11.06
C VAL A 299 18.55 11.05 11.95
N GLN A 300 17.34 11.16 11.40
CA GLN A 300 16.10 11.33 12.15
C GLN A 300 15.91 10.20 13.16
N VAL A 301 16.08 8.93 12.74
CA VAL A 301 15.97 7.77 13.62
C VAL A 301 17.05 7.80 14.71
N ILE A 302 18.30 8.10 14.37
CA ILE A 302 19.39 8.21 15.34
C ILE A 302 19.09 9.28 16.38
N VAL A 303 18.72 10.49 15.94
CA VAL A 303 18.40 11.62 16.83
C VAL A 303 17.20 11.29 17.71
N HIS A 304 16.15 10.67 17.16
CA HIS A 304 15.00 10.20 17.93
C HIS A 304 15.40 9.19 19.01
N LEU A 305 16.24 8.20 18.70
CA LEU A 305 16.70 7.23 19.70
C LEU A 305 17.58 7.87 20.78
N VAL A 306 18.50 8.77 20.40
CA VAL A 306 19.37 9.49 21.34
C VAL A 306 18.54 10.36 22.27
N LEU A 307 17.59 11.12 21.74
CA LEU A 307 16.69 11.95 22.54
C LEU A 307 15.80 11.08 23.44
N LEU A 308 15.32 9.93 22.96
CA LEU A 308 14.50 9.02 23.77
C LEU A 308 15.31 8.50 24.96
N ILE A 309 16.55 8.06 24.73
CA ILE A 309 17.45 7.60 25.79
C ILE A 309 17.73 8.73 26.79
N LEU A 310 18.07 9.92 26.28
CA LEU A 310 18.36 11.10 27.10
C LEU A 310 17.17 11.48 27.98
N PHE A 311 15.99 11.67 27.40
CA PHE A 311 14.80 12.08 28.13
C PHE A 311 14.26 10.96 29.04
N SER A 312 14.41 9.69 28.67
CA SER A 312 14.08 8.57 29.56
C SER A 312 15.01 8.52 30.77
N ALA A 313 16.31 8.79 30.59
CA ALA A 313 17.26 8.89 31.69
C ALA A 313 16.96 10.08 32.61
N LEU A 314 16.67 11.26 32.04
CA LEU A 314 16.25 12.44 32.80
C LEU A 314 14.93 12.23 33.55
N ALA A 315 14.00 11.48 32.96
CA ALA A 315 12.74 11.15 33.62
C ALA A 315 12.93 10.15 34.77
N GLY A 316 13.88 9.21 34.61
CA GLY A 316 14.24 8.25 35.64
C GLY A 316 14.96 8.86 36.85
N THR A 317 15.59 10.03 36.73
CA THR A 317 16.22 10.72 37.85
C THR A 317 15.26 11.62 38.64
N SER A 318 14.14 12.04 38.06
CA SER A 318 13.05 12.73 38.75
C SER A 318 12.12 11.72 39.45
N THR A 319 12.57 11.25 40.62
CA THR A 319 11.81 10.75 41.78
C THR A 319 10.35 10.29 41.57
N ASP A 320 10.12 9.25 40.75
CA ASP A 320 9.00 8.28 40.94
C ASP A 320 9.16 7.06 40.00
N LEU A 321 10.17 6.23 40.24
CA LEU A 321 10.45 5.01 39.43
C LEU A 321 9.33 3.95 39.50
N SER A 322 8.46 4.00 40.50
CA SER A 322 7.40 3.00 40.72
C SER A 322 6.33 3.01 39.62
N HIS A 323 6.13 4.15 38.95
CA HIS A 323 5.23 4.29 37.80
C HIS A 323 5.95 4.20 36.43
N PHE A 324 7.28 4.35 36.41
CA PHE A 324 8.09 4.40 35.17
C PHE A 324 8.50 3.03 34.63
N VAL A 325 8.58 2.01 35.49
CA VAL A 325 9.01 0.67 35.08
C VAL A 325 7.76 -0.18 34.80
N PRO A 326 7.55 -0.64 33.55
CA PRO A 326 6.49 -1.60 33.26
C PRO A 326 6.60 -2.79 34.21
N ASN A 327 5.48 -3.35 34.68
CA ASN A 327 5.48 -4.53 35.55
C ASN A 327 6.44 -5.60 34.98
N ALA A 328 7.15 -6.33 35.85
CA ALA A 328 8.21 -7.27 35.43
C ALA A 328 7.74 -8.22 34.30
N THR A 329 6.47 -8.62 34.32
CA THR A 329 5.80 -9.40 33.27
C THR A 329 5.86 -8.74 31.88
N VAL A 330 5.65 -7.42 31.77
CA VAL A 330 5.72 -6.67 30.50
C VAL A 330 7.16 -6.57 30.01
N LEU A 331 8.11 -6.37 30.93
CA LEU A 331 9.54 -6.40 30.63
C LEU A 331 9.99 -7.78 30.11
N TYR A 332 9.58 -8.85 30.77
CA TYR A 332 9.84 -10.22 30.30
C TYR A 332 9.17 -10.53 28.97
N LEU A 333 7.96 -10.00 28.71
CA LEU A 333 7.27 -10.15 27.42
C LEU A 333 8.04 -9.43 26.30
N ILE A 334 8.43 -8.17 26.52
CA ILE A 334 9.21 -7.40 25.54
C ILE A 334 10.55 -8.08 25.26
N ALA A 335 11.27 -8.50 26.30
CA ALA A 335 12.53 -9.22 26.17
C ALA A 335 12.35 -10.56 25.45
N GLY A 336 11.30 -11.32 25.78
CA GLY A 336 10.96 -12.59 25.15
C GLY A 336 10.59 -12.44 23.67
N VAL A 337 9.81 -11.41 23.31
CA VAL A 337 9.49 -11.08 21.91
C VAL A 337 10.75 -10.66 21.15
N ALA A 338 11.58 -9.80 21.73
CA ALA A 338 12.84 -9.39 21.12
C ALA A 338 13.78 -10.59 20.87
N LEU A 339 13.95 -11.45 21.87
CA LEU A 339 14.72 -12.70 21.76
C LEU A 339 14.11 -13.66 20.74
N GLY A 340 12.78 -13.76 20.68
CA GLY A 340 12.06 -14.57 19.69
C GLY A 340 12.26 -14.06 18.26
N ILE A 341 12.23 -12.74 18.05
CA ILE A 341 12.52 -12.11 16.77
C ILE A 341 13.98 -12.40 16.38
N VAL A 342 14.94 -12.12 17.27
CA VAL A 342 16.36 -12.38 17.01
C VAL A 342 16.61 -13.86 16.73
N GLY A 343 16.05 -14.76 17.53
CA GLY A 343 16.10 -16.20 17.33
C GLY A 343 15.54 -16.60 15.97
N THR A 344 14.36 -16.11 15.59
CA THR A 344 13.74 -16.37 14.28
C THR A 344 14.65 -15.93 13.13
N PHE A 345 15.27 -14.75 13.23
CA PHE A 345 16.23 -14.25 12.23
C PHE A 345 17.50 -15.10 12.14
N LEU A 346 17.95 -15.70 13.24
CA LEU A 346 19.13 -16.57 13.28
C LEU A 346 18.83 -18.00 12.79
N PHE A 347 17.67 -18.57 13.14
CA PHE A 347 17.29 -19.94 12.82
C PHE A 347 16.73 -20.11 11.40
N VAL A 348 16.12 -19.08 10.81
CA VAL A 348 15.51 -19.18 9.48
C VAL A 348 16.55 -18.87 8.38
N PRO A 349 16.99 -19.88 7.58
CA PRO A 349 18.09 -19.68 6.62
C PRO A 349 17.75 -18.70 5.50
N LYS A 350 16.47 -18.65 5.09
CA LYS A 350 15.97 -17.68 4.10
C LYS A 350 16.09 -16.24 4.61
N LEU A 351 15.81 -16.03 5.89
CA LEU A 351 15.82 -14.71 6.52
C LEU A 351 17.25 -14.23 6.75
N ARG A 352 18.16 -15.13 7.15
CA ARG A 352 19.60 -14.85 7.21
C ARG A 352 20.20 -14.51 5.84
N ARG A 353 19.85 -15.27 4.79
CA ARG A 353 20.27 -14.96 3.41
C ARG A 353 19.75 -13.60 2.96
N TRP A 354 18.46 -13.31 3.20
CA TRP A 354 17.88 -12.01 2.89
C TRP A 354 18.56 -10.86 3.64
N LEU A 355 18.86 -11.03 4.93
CA LEU A 355 19.60 -10.04 5.72
C LEU A 355 20.99 -9.78 5.12
N ALA A 356 21.67 -10.84 4.69
CA ALA A 356 23.00 -10.75 4.09
C ALA A 356 23.01 -10.15 2.68
N THR A 357 22.02 -10.46 1.83
CA THR A 357 22.01 -10.05 0.42
C THR A 357 21.24 -8.76 0.14
N ALA A 358 20.22 -8.44 0.94
CA ALA A 358 19.36 -7.27 0.72
C ALA A 358 19.57 -6.15 1.74
N VAL A 359 19.82 -6.48 3.01
CA VAL A 359 19.93 -5.47 4.09
C VAL A 359 21.37 -5.01 4.30
N ARG A 360 22.33 -5.93 4.35
CA ARG A 360 23.75 -5.60 4.60
C ARG A 360 24.34 -4.59 3.59
N PRO A 361 24.10 -4.69 2.27
CA PRO A 361 24.63 -3.70 1.33
C PRO A 361 24.08 -2.30 1.58
N LYS A 362 22.76 -2.18 1.82
CA LYS A 362 22.11 -0.90 2.15
C LYS A 362 22.62 -0.31 3.47
N LEU A 363 22.81 -1.16 4.49
CA LEU A 363 23.35 -0.71 5.77
C LEU A 363 24.79 -0.19 5.62
N ARG A 364 25.60 -0.83 4.76
CA ARG A 364 26.97 -0.38 4.48
C ARG A 364 26.97 0.98 3.76
N GLU A 365 26.06 1.18 2.82
CA GLU A 365 25.87 2.46 2.12
C GLU A 365 25.51 3.57 3.11
N VAL A 366 24.48 3.37 3.94
CA VAL A 366 24.08 4.34 4.99
C VAL A 366 25.23 4.64 5.95
N THR A 367 25.97 3.63 6.39
CA THR A 367 27.13 3.83 7.28
C THR A 367 28.22 4.66 6.61
N ASN A 368 28.52 4.42 5.33
CA ASN A 368 29.51 5.21 4.60
C ASN A 368 29.05 6.67 4.46
N ASP A 369 27.77 6.90 4.16
CA ASP A 369 27.20 8.25 4.05
C ASP A 369 27.22 8.99 5.39
N LEU A 370 26.94 8.30 6.51
CA LEU A 370 27.05 8.86 7.85
C LEU A 370 28.50 9.19 8.23
N ILE A 371 29.48 8.36 7.86
CA ILE A 371 30.90 8.63 8.07
C ILE A 371 31.35 9.84 7.25
N ALA A 372 30.91 9.94 5.99
CA ALA A 372 31.17 11.10 5.15
C ALA A 372 30.57 12.37 5.75
N LEU A 373 29.31 12.31 6.21
CA LEU A 373 28.64 13.42 6.87
C LEU A 373 29.32 13.84 8.18
N ALA A 374 29.87 12.89 8.95
CA ALA A 374 30.62 13.19 10.16
C ALA A 374 31.89 14.01 9.91
N ARG A 375 32.41 14.04 8.68
CA ARG A 375 33.54 14.90 8.28
C ARG A 375 33.11 16.34 7.96
N GLU A 376 31.80 16.61 7.85
CA GLU A 376 31.23 17.93 7.58
C GLU A 376 30.42 18.45 8.78
N PRO A 377 31.08 18.93 9.85
CA PRO A 377 30.44 19.17 11.15
C PRO A 377 29.32 20.21 11.09
N LYS A 378 29.44 21.24 10.23
CA LYS A 378 28.39 22.25 10.05
C LYS A 378 27.12 21.65 9.44
N ARG A 379 27.29 20.78 8.44
CA ARG A 379 26.18 20.10 7.76
C ARG A 379 25.52 19.11 8.69
N LEU A 380 26.32 18.30 9.41
CA LEU A 380 25.83 17.39 10.43
C LEU A 380 25.04 18.14 11.51
N ALA A 381 25.57 19.25 12.03
CA ALA A 381 24.89 20.05 13.03
C ALA A 381 23.53 20.57 12.54
N LEU A 382 23.44 21.06 11.29
CA LEU A 382 22.16 21.50 10.71
C LEU A 382 21.14 20.36 10.61
N ILE A 383 21.56 19.18 10.17
CA ILE A 383 20.68 18.00 10.05
C ILE A 383 20.23 17.56 11.44
N VAL A 384 21.14 17.42 12.39
CA VAL A 384 20.83 17.02 13.77
C VAL A 384 19.90 18.02 14.44
N LEU A 385 20.14 19.33 14.30
CA LEU A 385 19.27 20.38 14.83
C LEU A 385 17.89 20.36 14.17
N GLY A 386 17.80 20.16 12.85
CA GLY A 386 16.54 20.02 12.13
C GLY A 386 15.75 18.81 12.63
N CYS A 387 16.38 17.64 12.71
CA CYS A 387 15.77 16.42 13.22
C CYS A 387 15.35 16.55 14.69
N ALA A 388 16.22 17.07 15.56
CA ALA A 388 15.91 17.30 16.97
C ALA A 388 14.77 18.32 17.13
N GLY A 389 14.78 19.39 16.34
CA GLY A 389 13.73 20.41 16.32
C GLY A 389 12.38 19.84 15.90
N THR A 390 12.32 18.90 14.97
CA THR A 390 11.06 18.21 14.62
C THR A 390 10.55 17.34 15.76
N THR A 391 11.42 16.53 16.37
CA THR A 391 11.05 15.61 17.47
C THR A 391 10.64 16.36 18.73
N LEU A 392 11.46 17.32 19.17
CA LEU A 392 11.17 18.15 20.34
C LEU A 392 10.03 19.10 20.08
N GLY A 393 9.87 19.59 18.85
CA GLY A 393 8.73 20.41 18.44
C GLY A 393 7.41 19.65 18.54
N ALA A 394 7.37 18.37 18.13
CA ALA A 394 6.19 17.53 18.32
C ALA A 394 5.87 17.36 19.82
N ALA A 395 6.88 17.07 20.66
CA ALA A 395 6.69 16.97 22.11
C ALA A 395 6.22 18.30 22.73
N LEU A 396 6.78 19.43 22.29
CA LEU A 396 6.43 20.76 22.77
C LEU A 396 5.02 21.19 22.33
N ALA A 397 4.58 20.80 21.13
CA ALA A 397 3.21 21.01 20.68
C ALA A 397 2.21 20.19 21.52
N LEU A 398 2.55 18.95 21.89
CA LEU A 398 1.71 18.16 22.80
C LEU A 398 1.70 18.78 24.20
N TRP A 399 2.86 19.20 24.72
CA TRP A 399 2.97 19.84 26.02
C TRP A 399 2.17 21.15 26.08
N ALA A 400 2.29 22.01 25.07
CA ALA A 400 1.48 23.21 24.94
C ALA A 400 -0.03 22.90 24.85
N SER A 401 -0.40 21.80 24.19
CA SER A 401 -1.80 21.36 24.16
C SER A 401 -2.30 20.92 25.54
N ILE A 402 -1.44 20.34 26.38
CA ILE A 402 -1.77 19.98 27.76
C ILE A 402 -1.90 21.22 28.64
N GLU A 403 -0.97 22.18 28.50
CA GLU A 403 -1.05 23.48 29.20
C GLU A 403 -2.31 24.27 28.81
N ALA A 404 -2.82 24.11 27.59
CA ALA A 404 -4.06 24.74 27.16
C ALA A 404 -5.29 24.30 27.98
N PHE A 405 -5.27 23.11 28.59
CA PHE A 405 -6.37 22.56 29.38
C PHE A 405 -6.09 22.55 30.90
N GLY A 406 -5.03 23.21 31.36
CA GLY A 406 -4.71 23.33 32.80
C GLY A 406 -3.46 22.57 33.24
N GLY A 407 -2.69 22.00 32.31
CA GLY A 407 -1.36 21.47 32.60
C GLY A 407 -1.38 20.16 33.40
N GLY A 408 -0.39 20.00 34.29
CA GLY A 408 -0.33 18.88 35.23
C GLY A 408 0.69 17.79 34.89
N THR A 409 1.61 18.04 33.97
CA THR A 409 2.72 17.11 33.67
C THR A 409 3.97 17.86 33.23
N THR A 410 5.13 17.23 33.36
CA THR A 410 6.41 17.85 32.98
C THR A 410 6.66 17.71 31.49
N PHE A 411 7.41 18.66 30.92
CA PHE A 411 7.86 18.56 29.52
C PHE A 411 8.66 17.27 29.26
N VAL A 412 9.43 16.79 30.25
CA VAL A 412 10.20 15.55 30.15
C VAL A 412 9.27 14.34 29.96
N THR A 413 8.23 14.24 30.79
CA THR A 413 7.22 13.18 30.70
C THR A 413 6.52 13.20 29.33
N VAL A 414 6.08 14.37 28.88
CA VAL A 414 5.41 14.53 27.57
C VAL A 414 6.34 14.16 26.42
N THR A 415 7.63 14.49 26.53
CA THR A 415 8.62 14.11 25.53
C THR A 415 8.75 12.60 25.43
N VAL A 416 8.90 11.89 26.55
CA VAL A 416 8.95 10.41 26.56
C VAL A 416 7.67 9.82 25.98
N VAL A 417 6.49 10.30 26.39
CA VAL A 417 5.20 9.84 25.87
C VAL A 417 5.07 10.07 24.38
N THR A 418 5.45 11.25 23.89
CA THR A 418 5.38 11.59 22.46
C THR A 418 6.29 10.68 21.63
N MET A 419 7.49 10.40 22.14
CA MET A 419 8.48 9.60 21.42
C MET A 419 8.13 8.12 21.41
N VAL A 420 7.70 7.56 22.55
CA VAL A 420 7.22 6.17 22.63
C VAL A 420 5.93 6.01 21.83
N GLY A 421 4.97 6.92 22.02
CA GLY A 421 3.69 6.91 21.32
C GLY A 421 3.84 7.05 19.81
N GLY A 422 4.70 7.96 19.34
CA GLY A 422 5.02 8.11 17.92
C GLY A 422 5.67 6.86 17.31
N THR A 423 6.58 6.21 18.06
CA THR A 423 7.22 4.96 17.64
C THR A 423 6.20 3.82 17.52
N LEU A 424 5.37 3.63 18.55
CA LEU A 424 4.30 2.61 18.54
C LEU A 424 3.30 2.86 17.41
N ALA A 425 2.90 4.12 17.20
CA ALA A 425 1.94 4.46 16.16
C ALA A 425 2.50 4.27 14.74
N SER A 426 3.80 4.50 14.52
CA SER A 426 4.45 4.22 13.24
C SER A 426 4.44 2.75 12.83
N ALA A 427 4.32 1.83 13.81
CA ALA A 427 4.18 0.40 13.56
C ALA A 427 2.75 0.00 13.18
N ALA A 428 1.76 0.87 13.41
CA ALA A 428 0.37 0.61 13.04
C ALA A 428 0.17 0.83 11.54
N PRO A 429 -0.44 -0.12 10.79
CA PRO A 429 -0.62 -0.03 9.33
C PRO A 429 -1.81 0.86 8.94
N THR A 430 -2.00 1.97 9.66
CA THR A 430 -3.12 2.91 9.50
C THR A 430 -2.63 4.16 8.78
N PRO A 431 -3.31 4.65 7.74
CA PRO A 431 -2.97 5.92 7.10
C PRO A 431 -2.93 7.04 8.14
N GLY A 432 -1.81 7.76 8.24
CA GLY A 432 -1.67 8.89 9.16
C GLY A 432 -1.62 8.54 10.65
N GLY A 433 -1.54 7.24 10.98
CA GLY A 433 -1.59 6.78 12.37
C GLY A 433 -2.91 7.11 13.08
N VAL A 434 -3.97 7.46 12.35
CA VAL A 434 -5.24 7.90 12.94
C VAL A 434 -5.84 6.79 13.80
N GLY A 435 -6.17 7.10 15.04
CA GLY A 435 -6.60 6.18 16.08
C GLY A 435 -5.43 5.61 16.88
N ALA A 436 -4.34 5.22 16.21
CA ALA A 436 -3.20 4.56 16.85
C ALA A 436 -2.33 5.55 17.63
N VAL A 437 -2.07 6.73 17.04
CA VAL A 437 -1.34 7.83 17.70
C VAL A 437 -2.12 8.30 18.91
N GLU A 438 -3.41 8.53 18.76
CA GLU A 438 -4.30 9.02 19.82
C GLU A 438 -4.33 8.04 20.99
N ALA A 439 -4.57 6.76 20.73
CA ALA A 439 -4.58 5.72 21.76
C ALA A 439 -3.22 5.60 22.46
N ALA A 440 -2.11 5.64 21.72
CA ALA A 440 -0.77 5.53 22.29
C ALA A 440 -0.41 6.75 23.15
N LEU A 441 -0.75 7.97 22.73
CA LEU A 441 -0.49 9.19 23.49
C LEU A 441 -1.41 9.28 24.71
N ILE A 442 -2.71 9.02 24.57
CA ILE A 442 -3.65 9.04 25.70
C ILE A 442 -3.28 7.97 26.73
N GLY A 443 -3.00 6.74 26.28
CA GLY A 443 -2.55 5.64 27.13
C GLY A 443 -1.21 5.95 27.81
N GLY A 444 -0.26 6.56 27.08
CA GLY A 444 1.01 7.01 27.64
C GLY A 444 0.82 8.06 28.73
N LEU A 445 0.04 9.12 28.46
CA LEU A 445 -0.27 10.16 29.45
C LEU A 445 -0.96 9.58 30.69
N ALA A 446 -1.92 8.66 30.50
CA ALA A 446 -2.60 7.97 31.59
C ALA A 446 -1.65 7.12 32.43
N ALA A 447 -0.66 6.45 31.82
CA ALA A 447 0.36 5.70 32.54
C ALA A 447 1.23 6.61 33.44
N PHE A 448 1.40 7.87 33.05
CA PHE A 448 2.06 8.92 33.85
C PHE A 448 1.09 9.71 34.75
N GLY A 449 -0.10 9.19 35.01
CA GLY A 449 -1.04 9.76 35.98
C GLY A 449 -1.84 10.97 35.49
N VAL A 450 -1.77 11.31 34.20
CA VAL A 450 -2.59 12.40 33.64
C VAL A 450 -4.06 11.96 33.55
N PRO A 451 -5.00 12.66 34.19
CA PRO A 451 -6.42 12.31 34.13
C PRO A 451 -6.95 12.31 32.69
N ALA A 452 -7.78 11.33 32.34
CA ALA A 452 -8.37 11.24 30.99
C ALA A 452 -9.15 12.50 30.58
N ALA A 453 -9.76 13.20 31.54
CA ALA A 453 -10.45 14.47 31.33
C ALA A 453 -9.54 15.58 30.77
N LEU A 454 -8.23 15.52 31.04
CA LEU A 454 -7.22 16.43 30.48
C LEU A 454 -6.48 15.79 29.29
N GLY A 455 -6.10 14.52 29.40
CA GLY A 455 -5.31 13.83 28.38
C GLY A 455 -6.02 13.72 27.03
N VAL A 456 -7.30 13.35 27.02
CA VAL A 456 -8.09 13.21 25.79
C VAL A 456 -8.19 14.54 25.02
N PRO A 457 -8.70 15.65 25.61
CA PRO A 457 -8.81 16.90 24.87
C PRO A 457 -7.46 17.48 24.46
N SER A 458 -6.40 17.28 25.26
CA SER A 458 -5.05 17.73 24.93
C SER A 458 -4.48 17.00 23.71
N VAL A 459 -4.63 15.68 23.64
CA VAL A 459 -4.18 14.88 22.48
C VAL A 459 -4.99 15.23 21.23
N LEU A 460 -6.30 15.44 21.36
CA LEU A 460 -7.14 15.88 20.24
C LEU A 460 -6.75 17.26 19.73
N LEU A 461 -6.48 18.22 20.62
CA LEU A 461 -5.95 19.54 20.23
C LEU A 461 -4.59 19.41 19.55
N TYR A 462 -3.67 18.62 20.12
CA TYR A 462 -2.38 18.32 19.50
C TYR A 462 -2.53 17.77 18.08
N ARG A 463 -3.46 16.84 17.86
CA ARG A 463 -3.72 16.25 16.53
C ARG A 463 -4.37 17.24 15.57
N LEU A 464 -5.26 18.10 16.06
CA LEU A 464 -5.80 19.19 15.26
C LEU A 464 -4.69 20.11 14.75
N LEU A 465 -3.76 20.50 15.63
CA LEU A 465 -2.67 21.43 15.33
C LEU A 465 -1.56 20.83 14.46
N THR A 466 -1.20 19.55 14.69
CA THR A 466 -0.02 18.91 14.07
C THR A 466 -0.35 18.00 12.90
N CYS A 467 -1.59 17.53 12.80
CA CYS A 467 -2.02 16.59 11.77
C CYS A 467 -3.14 17.16 10.92
N TRP A 468 -4.33 17.44 11.47
CA TRP A 468 -5.51 17.70 10.65
C TRP A 468 -5.45 19.05 9.91
N LEU A 469 -5.11 20.13 10.60
CA LEU A 469 -4.96 21.45 9.98
C LEU A 469 -3.83 21.44 8.93
N PRO A 470 -2.62 20.91 9.22
CA PRO A 470 -1.58 20.81 8.22
C PRO A 470 -1.87 19.88 7.05
N VAL A 471 -2.61 18.78 7.24
CA VAL A 471 -3.05 17.90 6.14
C VAL A 471 -3.95 18.65 5.18
N PHE A 472 -4.89 19.45 5.69
CA PHE A 472 -5.75 20.29 4.87
C PHE A 472 -4.96 21.35 4.09
N ALA A 473 -4.04 22.05 4.76
CA ALA A 473 -3.15 23.00 4.09
C ALA A 473 -2.24 22.31 3.06
N GLY A 474 -1.70 21.15 3.42
CA GLY A 474 -0.79 20.35 2.59
C GLY A 474 -1.43 19.87 1.30
N TRP A 475 -2.71 19.51 1.32
CA TRP A 475 -3.46 19.18 0.11
C TRP A 475 -3.48 20.33 -0.90
N GLN A 476 -3.77 21.55 -0.44
CA GLN A 476 -3.80 22.74 -1.27
C GLN A 476 -2.41 23.09 -1.82
N VAL A 477 -1.39 22.98 -0.97
CA VAL A 477 0.01 23.18 -1.38
C VAL A 477 0.43 22.11 -2.40
N MET A 478 0.02 20.86 -2.23
CA MET A 478 0.33 19.78 -3.17
C MET A 478 -0.25 20.09 -4.56
N HIS A 479 -1.52 20.50 -4.64
CA HIS A 479 -2.11 20.94 -5.91
C HIS A 479 -1.37 22.11 -6.54
N TRP A 480 -0.94 23.10 -5.74
CA TRP A 480 -0.15 24.22 -6.23
C TRP A 480 1.22 23.76 -6.77
N LEU A 481 1.92 22.86 -6.06
CA LEU A 481 3.20 22.28 -6.49
C LEU A 481 3.06 21.50 -7.81
N THR A 482 1.99 20.70 -7.96
CA THR A 482 1.70 19.97 -9.20
C THR A 482 1.46 20.91 -10.38
N ARG A 483 0.68 21.98 -10.20
CA ARG A 483 0.40 22.96 -11.26
C ARG A 483 1.65 23.72 -11.73
N HIS A 484 2.64 23.87 -10.86
CA HIS A 484 3.92 24.54 -11.19
C HIS A 484 5.03 23.54 -11.54
N GLU A 485 4.70 22.28 -11.81
CA GLU A 485 5.62 21.20 -12.20
C GLU A 485 6.80 20.96 -11.24
N MET A 486 6.63 21.30 -9.96
CA MET A 486 7.67 21.11 -8.94
C MET A 486 7.70 19.70 -8.36
N ILE A 487 6.69 18.87 -8.64
CA ILE A 487 6.56 17.49 -8.14
C ILE A 487 5.96 16.53 -9.15
#